data_AF-A0A1H8W3F8-F1
#
_entry.id   AF-A0A1H8W3F8-F1
#
_cell.length_a   1.000
_cell.length_b   1.000
_cell.length_c   1.000
_cell.angle_alpha   90.00
_cell.angle_beta   90.00
_cell.angle_gamma   90.00
#
_symmetry.space_group_name_H-M   'P 1'
#
loop_
_entity.id
_entity.type
_entity.pdbx_description
1 polymer ?
#
loop_
_entity_poly.entity_id
_entity_poly.type
_entity_poly.pdbx_seq_one_letter_code
_entity_poly.pdbx_strand_id
1 'polypeptide(L)' 'MQYGNAAGKAILRYDNFPDHPDAAHHHKHCADGTVVDIDFDGLQHLFQRFKSEVSDYGHNW' A
#
# COMPACT_ATOMS: atom_id res chain seq x y z
N MET A 1 -5.89 -1.30 -2.39
CA MET A 1 -6.33 -1.26 -0.96
C MET A 1 -5.76 -0.02 -0.32
N GLN A 2 -6.45 0.67 0.59
CA GLN A 2 -5.97 1.93 1.17
C GLN A 2 -6.20 2.01 2.69
N TYR A 3 -5.22 2.56 3.40
CA TYR A 3 -5.27 2.96 4.79
C TYR A 3 -4.89 4.45 4.91
N GLY A 4 -5.64 5.22 5.71
CA GLY A 4 -5.48 6.66 5.82
C GLY A 4 -5.87 7.17 7.20
N ASN A 5 -5.56 8.45 7.46
CA ASN A 5 -5.88 9.10 8.73
C ASN A 5 -7.30 9.70 8.75
N ALA A 6 -7.72 10.22 9.91
CA ALA A 6 -9.03 10.86 10.08
C ALA A 6 -9.25 12.10 9.19
N ALA A 7 -8.18 12.69 8.64
CA ALA A 7 -8.26 13.82 7.71
C ALA A 7 -8.38 13.37 6.23
N GLY A 8 -8.49 12.06 5.96
CA GLY A 8 -8.60 11.52 4.61
C GLY A 8 -7.28 11.42 3.85
N LYS A 9 -6.13 11.71 4.49
CA LYS A 9 -4.81 11.51 3.88
C LYS A 9 -4.47 10.02 3.86
N ALA A 10 -4.13 9.50 2.68
CA ALA A 10 -3.60 8.15 2.55
C ALA A 10 -2.22 8.03 3.22
N ILE A 11 -2.07 7.05 4.12
CA ILE A 11 -0.81 6.66 4.75
C ILE A 11 -0.17 5.51 3.95
N LEU A 12 -1.00 4.58 3.49
CA LEU A 12 -0.59 3.45 2.71
C LEU A 12 -1.64 3.11 1.66
N ARG A 13 -1.25 3.01 0.39
CA ARG A 13 -2.17 2.70 -0.73
C ARG A 13 -1.52 1.72 -1.70
N TYR A 14 -2.08 0.52 -1.78
CA TYR A 14 -1.73 -0.49 -2.78
C TYR A 14 -2.53 -0.25 -4.05
N ASP A 15 -1.84 -0.21 -5.18
CA ASP A 15 -2.39 -0.04 -6.52
C ASP A 15 -1.92 -1.17 -7.45
N ASN A 16 -2.80 -1.57 -8.37
CA ASN A 16 -2.55 -2.61 -9.37
C ASN A 16 -2.82 -2.07 -10.77
N PHE A 17 -2.69 -0.75 -10.96
CA PHE A 17 -3.07 -0.07 -12.19
C PHE A 17 -2.04 -0.35 -13.30
N PRO A 18 -2.44 -0.92 -14.45
CA PRO A 18 -1.50 -1.34 -15.49
C PRO A 18 -0.84 -0.17 -16.25
N ASP A 19 -1.46 1.03 -16.26
CA ASP A 19 -0.96 2.18 -17.01
C ASP A 19 -0.43 3.29 -16.09
N HIS A 20 0.66 2.98 -15.36
CA HIS A 20 1.42 3.99 -14.64
C HIS A 20 2.86 4.00 -15.18
N PRO A 21 3.22 4.90 -16.12
CA PRO A 21 4.51 4.81 -16.84
C PRO A 21 5.73 4.92 -15.93
N ASP A 22 5.59 5.54 -14.77
CA ASP A 22 6.66 5.74 -13.78
C ASP A 22 6.56 4.82 -12.56
N ALA A 23 5.72 3.77 -12.61
CA ALA A 23 5.60 2.80 -11.51
C ALA A 23 5.46 1.37 -12.03
N ALA A 24 5.86 0.41 -11.20
CA ALA A 24 5.62 -0.99 -11.49
C ALA A 24 4.11 -1.30 -11.54
N HIS A 25 3.71 -2.35 -12.26
CA HIS A 25 2.29 -2.74 -12.36
C HIS A 25 1.63 -2.97 -10.99
N HIS A 26 2.40 -3.43 -10.02
CA HIS A 26 1.99 -3.60 -8.64
C HIS A 26 2.86 -2.70 -7.79
N HIS A 27 2.28 -1.67 -7.18
CA HIS A 27 3.04 -0.73 -6.38
C HIS A 27 2.24 -0.28 -5.16
N LYS A 28 2.93 0.25 -4.17
CA LYS A 28 2.30 0.97 -3.06
C LYS A 28 2.81 2.40 -2.99
N HIS A 29 1.92 3.30 -2.59
CA HIS A 29 2.27 4.65 -2.16
C HIS A 29 2.41 4.67 -0.63
N CYS A 30 3.50 5.26 -0.16
CA CYS A 30 3.79 5.48 1.25
C CYS A 30 3.44 6.92 1.68
N ALA A 31 3.39 7.16 2.99
CA ALA A 31 2.99 8.45 3.57
C ALA A 31 3.94 9.62 3.23
N ASP A 32 5.20 9.29 2.92
CA ASP A 32 6.26 10.21 2.47
C ASP A 32 6.20 10.52 0.97
N GLY A 33 5.26 9.92 0.24
CA GLY A 33 5.09 10.07 -1.19
C GLY A 33 5.93 9.11 -2.02
N THR A 34 6.73 8.23 -1.40
CA THR A 34 7.47 7.21 -2.15
C THR A 34 6.53 6.19 -2.78
N VAL A 35 6.93 5.72 -3.96
CA VAL A 35 6.26 4.64 -4.68
C VAL A 35 7.21 3.46 -4.71
N VAL A 36 6.75 2.30 -4.23
CA VAL A 36 7.57 1.10 -4.09
C VAL A 36 6.92 -0.03 -4.87
N ASP A 37 7.71 -0.74 -5.66
CA ASP A 37 7.29 -1.96 -6.35
C ASP A 37 6.96 -3.06 -5.34
N ILE A 38 5.96 -3.88 -5.65
CA ILE A 38 5.42 -4.91 -4.76
C ILE A 38 5.20 -6.19 -5.56
N ASP A 39 5.88 -7.27 -5.15
CA ASP A 39 5.61 -8.58 -5.73
C ASP A 39 4.13 -8.98 -5.51
N PHE A 40 3.49 -9.43 -6.59
CA PHE A 40 2.13 -9.92 -6.59
C PHE A 40 2.10 -11.46 -6.60
N ASP A 41 2.20 -12.05 -5.41
CA ASP A 41 2.14 -13.50 -5.20
C ASP A 41 0.70 -14.03 -5.06
N GLY A 42 -0.28 -13.25 -5.53
CA GLY A 42 -1.71 -13.54 -5.41
C GLY A 42 -2.44 -12.71 -4.33
N LEU A 43 -3.77 -12.67 -4.43
CA LEU A 43 -4.62 -11.76 -3.66
C LEU A 43 -4.54 -12.00 -2.14
N GLN A 44 -4.48 -13.26 -1.70
CA GLN A 44 -4.41 -13.60 -0.28
C GLN A 44 -3.11 -13.07 0.35
N HIS A 45 -1.97 -13.33 -0.30
CA HIS A 45 -0.67 -12.83 0.18
C HIS A 45 -0.63 -11.30 0.19
N LEU A 46 -1.14 -10.65 -0.87
CA LEU A 46 -1.22 -9.20 -0.94
C LEU A 46 -2.06 -8.61 0.21
N PHE A 47 -3.21 -9.22 0.50
CA PHE A 47 -4.08 -8.77 1.58
C PHE A 47 -3.44 -8.96 2.97
N GLN A 48 -2.76 -10.09 3.21
CA GLN A 48 -2.07 -10.32 4.47
C GLN A 48 -0.91 -9.34 4.67
N ARG A 49 -0.11 -9.07 3.63
CA ARG A 49 0.95 -8.07 3.65
C ARG A 49 0.40 -6.69 4.00
N PHE A 50 -0.67 -6.27 3.31
CA PHE A 50 -1.34 -5.00 3.60
C PHE A 50 -1.81 -4.90 5.06
N LYS A 51 -2.45 -5.95 5.59
CA LYS A 51 -2.90 -5.97 6.98
C LYS A 51 -1.75 -5.86 7.98
N SER A 52 -0.65 -6.60 7.76
CA SER A 52 0.53 -6.51 8.63
C SER A 52 1.10 -5.11 8.62
N GLU A 53 1.24 -4.46 7.46
CA GLU A 53 1.76 -3.08 7.38
C GLU A 53 0.83 -2.08 8.08
N VAL A 54 -0.49 -2.25 7.98
CA VAL A 54 -1.45 -1.42 8.73
C VAL A 54 -1.29 -1.62 10.24
N SER A 55 -1.11 -2.86 10.70
CA SER A 55 -0.85 -3.15 12.12
C SER A 55 0.46 -2.51 12.59
N ASP A 56 1.54 -2.61 11.81
CA ASP A 56 2.85 -2.02 12.14
C ASP A 56 2.76 -0.49 12.27
N TYR A 57 1.98 0.16 11.40
CA TYR A 57 1.68 1.59 11.52
C TYR A 57 0.86 1.94 12.77
N GLY A 58 0.00 1.04 13.21
CA GLY A 58 -0.97 1.24 14.29
C GLY A 58 -0.57 0.67 15.66
N HIS A 59 0.61 0.07 15.80
CA HIS A 59 1.10 -0.52 17.05
C HIS A 59 1.65 0.52 18.07
N ASN A 60 0.93 1.63 18.23
CA ASN A 60 0.99 2.53 19.40
C ASN A 60 -0.41 2.64 20.02
N TRP A 61 -1.04 1.51 20.34
CA TRP A 61 -2.28 1.51 21.12
C TRP A 61 -2.02 1.78 22.61
#